data_AF-A0A349EMX7-F1
#
_entry.id   AF-A0A349EMX7-F1
#
_cell.length_a   1.000
_cell.length_b   1.000
_cell.length_c   1.000
_cell.angle_alpha   90.00
_cell.angle_beta   90.00
_cell.angle_gamma   90.00
#
_symmetry.space_group_name_H-M   'P 1'
#
loop_
_entity.id
_entity.type
_entity.pdbx_description
1 polymer ?
#
loop_
_entity_poly.entity_id
_entity_poly.type
_entity_poly.pdbx_seq_one_letter_code
_entity_poly.pdbx_strand_id
1 'polypeptide(L)'
;MTRKIAYAYREWRELSLAADEYERMERESTDDALRREALLTAAELHEKAGGQARALAAYRRYVDLFPHPAEQNLETREKISALLKKDDRDGYLAELRQIVAIDAGAGSERTQRTRFIASQAALVLAEPAFGRFAEVKLVEPFEANLSRKRQLMKIATQQFTGLIDYEVGDVTAAAAFYLAEIYALFSRDLKESERPTGLSALEREEYDLAIEEQAYPFEEKAIATHQSNLELVPRGVYNEWIDKSLQKLAALVPARYDKPEEKSRVIAPPESYVYAIGHPGPPVPQSAIAAQAQTEANQGPQPAAASEAKQTEEPKLGADSAGVKDTP
;
A
#
# COMPACT_ATOMS: atom_id res chain seq x y z
N MET A 1 44.09 12.00 2.59
CA MET A 1 42.68 12.45 2.69
C MET A 1 42.29 13.38 1.54
N THR A 2 43.02 14.48 1.33
CA THR A 2 42.73 15.58 0.37
C THR A 2 42.34 15.18 -1.05
N ARG A 3 42.99 14.17 -1.67
CA ARG A 3 42.70 13.76 -3.05
C ARG A 3 41.29 13.20 -3.25
N LYS A 4 40.75 12.46 -2.27
CA LYS A 4 39.37 11.92 -2.32
C LYS A 4 38.33 13.04 -2.19
N ILE A 5 38.61 14.03 -1.35
CA ILE A 5 37.77 15.22 -1.15
C ILE A 5 37.75 16.07 -2.44
N ALA A 6 38.92 16.37 -3.01
CA ALA A 6 39.01 17.12 -4.27
C ALA A 6 38.34 16.41 -5.46
N TYR A 7 38.40 15.07 -5.51
CA TYR A 7 37.68 14.27 -6.50
C TYR A 7 36.15 14.44 -6.35
N ALA A 8 35.61 14.27 -5.15
CA ALA A 8 34.17 14.43 -4.89
C ALA A 8 33.67 15.85 -5.21
N TYR A 9 34.43 16.90 -4.85
CA TYR A 9 34.07 18.27 -5.23
C TYR A 9 34.07 18.51 -6.74
N ARG A 10 34.97 17.84 -7.50
CA ARG A 10 34.98 17.93 -8.97
C ARG A 10 33.75 17.24 -9.55
N GLU A 11 33.45 16.02 -9.08
CA GLU A 11 32.31 15.22 -9.51
C GLU A 11 30.98 15.96 -9.25
N TRP A 12 30.78 16.53 -8.06
CA TRP A 12 29.61 17.37 -7.76
C TRP A 12 29.50 18.60 -8.67
N ARG A 13 30.62 19.27 -8.97
CA ARG A 13 30.63 20.41 -9.89
C ARG A 13 30.27 20.01 -11.32
N GLU A 14 30.77 18.87 -11.79
CA GLU A 14 30.43 18.31 -13.10
C GLU A 14 28.93 17.97 -13.18
N LEU A 15 28.35 17.40 -12.12
CA LEU A 15 26.91 17.13 -12.01
C LEU A 15 26.06 18.41 -12.02
N SER A 16 26.43 19.46 -11.26
CA SER A 16 25.71 20.74 -11.28
C SER A 16 25.76 21.43 -12.65
N LEU A 17 26.90 21.39 -13.34
CA LEU A 17 27.03 21.95 -14.68
C LEU A 17 26.20 21.17 -15.71
N ALA A 18 26.16 19.84 -15.61
CA ALA A 18 25.27 19.03 -16.44
C ALA A 18 23.79 19.38 -16.19
N ALA A 19 23.39 19.57 -14.93
CA ALA A 19 22.03 19.98 -14.57
C ALA A 19 21.65 21.34 -15.19
N ASP A 20 22.58 22.30 -15.20
CA ASP A 20 22.39 23.61 -15.85
C ASP A 20 22.17 23.50 -17.36
N GLU A 21 22.87 22.58 -18.04
CA GLU A 21 22.69 22.31 -19.46
C GLU A 21 21.33 21.66 -19.77
N TYR A 22 20.86 20.74 -18.93
CA TYR A 22 19.49 20.19 -19.03
C TYR A 22 18.42 21.25 -18.76
N GLU A 23 18.61 22.15 -17.77
CA GLU A 23 17.72 23.30 -17.56
C GLU A 23 17.69 24.24 -18.78
N ARG A 24 18.81 24.42 -19.50
CA ARG A 24 18.84 25.19 -20.74
C ARG A 24 18.07 24.48 -21.86
N MET A 25 18.28 23.18 -22.01
CA MET A 25 17.59 22.35 -23.01
C MET A 25 16.06 22.38 -22.85
N GLU A 26 15.53 22.41 -21.62
CA GLU A 26 14.07 22.60 -21.42
C GLU A 26 13.57 23.98 -21.88
N ARG A 27 14.36 25.03 -21.67
CA ARG A 27 13.96 26.41 -22.00
C ARG A 27 14.04 26.71 -23.50
N GLU A 28 14.94 26.02 -24.21
CA GLU A 28 15.17 26.20 -25.65
C GLU A 28 14.34 25.23 -26.52
N SER A 29 13.91 24.08 -25.97
CA SER A 29 13.05 23.13 -26.67
C SER A 29 11.59 23.57 -26.73
N THR A 30 10.90 23.23 -27.83
CA THR A 30 9.43 23.29 -27.95
C THR A 30 8.76 21.91 -27.89
N ASP A 31 9.52 20.83 -27.69
CA ASP A 31 9.01 19.47 -27.52
C ASP A 31 8.83 19.14 -26.03
N ASP A 32 7.57 19.00 -25.61
CA ASP A 32 7.20 18.66 -24.24
C ASP A 32 7.69 17.29 -23.76
N ALA A 33 8.00 16.34 -24.65
CA ALA A 33 8.67 15.09 -24.25
C ALA A 33 10.09 15.39 -23.77
N LEU A 34 10.90 16.05 -24.60
CA LEU A 34 12.26 16.45 -24.26
C LEU A 34 12.32 17.40 -23.04
N ARG A 35 11.36 18.33 -22.91
CA ARG A 35 11.27 19.26 -21.76
C ARG A 35 10.99 18.55 -20.45
N ARG A 36 10.12 17.53 -20.45
CA ARG A 36 9.84 16.68 -19.27
C ARG A 36 11.08 15.92 -18.84
N GLU A 37 11.73 15.22 -19.77
CA GLU A 37 12.96 14.48 -19.51
C GLU A 37 14.05 15.41 -18.94
N ALA A 38 14.27 16.55 -19.60
CA ALA A 38 15.26 17.54 -19.20
C ALA A 38 15.09 18.04 -17.75
N LEU A 39 13.87 18.40 -17.34
CA LEU A 39 13.64 18.87 -15.96
C LEU A 39 13.83 17.78 -14.91
N LEU A 40 13.37 16.56 -15.17
CA LEU A 40 13.57 15.44 -14.24
C LEU A 40 15.06 15.09 -14.13
N THR A 41 15.79 15.04 -15.24
CA THR A 41 17.24 14.81 -15.25
C THR A 41 17.99 15.94 -14.55
N ALA A 42 17.67 17.21 -14.81
CA ALA A 42 18.27 18.36 -14.12
C ALA A 42 18.04 18.30 -12.60
N ALA A 43 16.82 18.00 -12.17
CA ALA A 43 16.47 17.91 -10.75
C ALA A 43 17.26 16.80 -10.05
N GLU A 44 17.36 15.61 -10.65
CA GLU A 44 18.14 14.50 -10.11
C GLU A 44 19.65 14.77 -10.08
N LEU A 45 20.18 15.47 -11.09
CA LEU A 45 21.60 15.88 -11.12
C LEU A 45 21.90 16.92 -10.04
N HIS A 46 21.01 17.90 -9.82
CA HIS A 46 21.12 18.83 -8.69
C HIS A 46 21.06 18.10 -7.34
N GLU A 47 20.17 17.13 -7.18
CA GLU A 47 20.06 16.32 -5.95
C GLU A 47 21.34 15.52 -5.68
N LYS A 48 21.87 14.83 -6.70
CA LYS A 48 23.15 14.09 -6.65
C LYS A 48 24.36 14.99 -6.37
N ALA A 49 24.31 16.27 -6.78
CA ALA A 49 25.31 17.29 -6.46
C ALA A 49 25.14 17.95 -5.07
N GLY A 50 24.11 17.57 -4.31
CA GLY A 50 23.77 18.17 -3.00
C GLY A 50 23.01 19.51 -3.09
N GLY A 51 22.64 19.95 -4.30
CA GLY A 51 21.94 21.20 -4.59
C GLY A 51 20.43 21.14 -4.32
N GLN A 52 20.02 20.79 -3.10
CA GLN A 52 18.62 20.50 -2.75
C GLN A 52 17.63 21.60 -3.15
N ALA A 53 17.98 22.87 -2.95
CA ALA A 53 17.13 24.00 -3.36
C ALA A 53 16.93 24.09 -4.89
N ARG A 54 17.93 23.67 -5.68
CA ARG A 54 17.85 23.64 -7.15
C ARG A 54 17.07 22.43 -7.65
N ALA A 55 17.27 21.27 -7.03
CA ALA A 55 16.46 20.07 -7.30
C ALA A 55 14.96 20.35 -7.04
N LEU A 56 14.65 20.94 -5.88
CA LEU A 56 13.29 21.38 -5.53
C LEU A 56 12.70 22.37 -6.54
N ALA A 57 13.48 23.35 -7.00
CA ALA A 57 13.03 24.33 -8.00
C ALA A 57 12.73 23.67 -9.37
N ALA A 58 13.58 22.74 -9.81
CA ALA A 58 13.38 21.99 -11.05
C ALA A 58 12.18 21.03 -10.98
N TYR A 59 12.00 20.30 -9.86
CA TYR A 59 10.82 19.45 -9.65
C TYR A 59 9.52 20.26 -9.56
N ARG A 60 9.51 21.43 -8.88
CA ARG A 60 8.33 22.32 -8.85
C ARG A 60 7.97 22.81 -10.26
N ARG A 61 8.97 23.30 -11.01
CA ARG A 61 8.80 23.69 -12.42
C ARG A 61 8.25 22.55 -13.29
N TYR A 62 8.67 21.30 -13.04
CA TYR A 62 8.09 20.14 -13.71
C TYR A 62 6.60 19.97 -13.39
N VAL A 63 6.21 19.92 -12.12
CA VAL A 63 4.80 19.61 -11.75
C VAL A 63 3.83 20.73 -12.07
N ASP A 64 4.31 21.97 -12.20
CA ASP A 64 3.54 23.14 -12.65
C ASP A 64 3.32 23.14 -14.18
N LEU A 65 4.32 22.72 -14.96
CA LEU A 65 4.24 22.69 -16.43
C LEU A 65 3.57 21.41 -16.96
N PHE A 66 3.71 20.29 -16.27
CA PHE A 66 3.33 18.96 -16.74
C PHE A 66 2.41 18.25 -15.75
N PRO A 67 1.10 18.62 -15.70
CA PRO A 67 0.10 17.92 -14.89
C PRO A 67 -0.15 16.48 -15.34
N HIS A 68 0.14 16.15 -16.61
CA HIS A 68 -0.07 14.82 -17.20
C HIS A 68 1.22 14.20 -17.74
N PRO A 69 1.39 12.86 -17.62
CA PRO A 69 0.46 11.90 -17.01
C PRO A 69 0.44 12.02 -15.48
N ALA A 70 -0.72 11.77 -14.87
CA ALA A 70 -0.94 11.96 -13.43
C ALA A 70 0.07 11.17 -12.56
N GLU A 71 0.43 9.96 -12.96
CA GLU A 71 1.42 9.12 -12.26
C GLU A 71 2.79 9.81 -12.14
N GLN A 72 3.34 10.33 -13.25
CA GLN A 72 4.64 11.01 -13.23
C GLN A 72 4.59 12.34 -12.45
N ASN A 73 3.45 13.04 -12.47
CA ASN A 73 3.24 14.23 -11.65
C ASN A 73 3.25 13.87 -10.15
N LEU A 74 2.51 12.82 -9.76
CA LEU A 74 2.44 12.34 -8.38
C LEU A 74 3.77 11.83 -7.84
N GLU A 75 4.54 11.07 -8.64
CA GLU A 75 5.90 10.64 -8.26
C GLU A 75 6.84 11.84 -8.07
N THR A 76 6.71 12.86 -8.92
CA THR A 76 7.51 14.08 -8.78
C THR A 76 7.10 14.86 -7.52
N ARG A 77 5.79 14.91 -7.18
CA ARG A 77 5.32 15.47 -5.91
C ARG A 77 5.75 14.66 -4.69
N GLU A 78 5.83 13.33 -4.79
CA GLU A 78 6.40 12.46 -3.74
C GLU A 78 7.85 12.90 -3.45
N LYS A 79 8.68 13.07 -4.49
CA LYS A 79 10.05 13.62 -4.38
C LYS A 79 10.07 15.03 -3.75
N ILE A 80 9.26 15.97 -4.24
CA ILE A 80 9.14 17.33 -3.65
C ILE A 80 8.80 17.24 -2.16
N SER A 81 7.82 16.41 -1.78
CA SER A 81 7.40 16.24 -0.39
C SER A 81 8.53 15.72 0.49
N ALA A 82 9.36 14.79 -0.01
CA ALA A 82 10.52 14.27 0.70
C ALA A 82 11.58 15.35 0.96
N LEU A 83 11.81 16.26 0.00
CA LEU A 83 12.73 17.40 0.17
C LEU A 83 12.21 18.42 1.19
N LEU A 84 10.90 18.64 1.26
CA LEU A 84 10.29 19.60 2.19
C LEU A 84 10.14 19.05 3.62
N LYS A 85 9.95 17.73 3.78
CA LYS A 85 9.53 17.06 5.03
C LYS A 85 10.30 17.47 6.29
N LYS A 86 11.58 17.80 6.16
CA LYS A 86 12.47 18.16 7.29
C LYS A 86 12.43 19.65 7.62
N ASP A 87 12.52 20.50 6.60
CA ASP A 87 12.86 21.93 6.77
C ASP A 87 11.66 22.87 6.48
N ASP A 88 10.60 22.37 5.82
CA ASP A 88 9.35 23.10 5.51
C ASP A 88 8.13 22.19 5.73
N ARG A 89 7.61 22.17 6.96
CA ARG A 89 6.45 21.34 7.34
C ARG A 89 5.15 21.76 6.63
N ASP A 90 4.94 23.05 6.41
CA ASP A 90 3.70 23.53 5.79
C ASP A 90 3.68 23.26 4.28
N GLY A 91 4.82 23.45 3.60
CA GLY A 91 5.02 23.03 2.22
C GLY A 91 4.91 21.50 2.05
N TYR A 92 5.49 20.71 2.95
CA TYR A 92 5.32 19.26 2.97
C TYR A 92 3.85 18.85 3.02
N LEU A 93 3.09 19.38 4.00
CA LEU A 93 1.67 19.08 4.13
C LEU A 93 0.82 19.65 2.97
N ALA A 94 1.27 20.73 2.32
CA ALA A 94 0.61 21.24 1.11
C ALA A 94 0.76 20.27 -0.08
N GLU A 95 1.96 19.74 -0.32
CA GLU A 95 2.18 18.75 -1.40
C GLU A 95 1.43 17.45 -1.15
N LEU A 96 1.36 16.95 0.09
CA LEU A 96 0.55 15.77 0.40
C LEU A 96 -0.93 15.98 0.06
N ARG A 97 -1.48 17.19 0.28
CA ARG A 97 -2.87 17.52 -0.10
C ARG A 97 -3.03 17.58 -1.62
N GLN A 98 -2.03 18.08 -2.36
CA GLN A 98 -2.05 18.06 -3.83
C GLN A 98 -2.02 16.62 -4.36
N ILE A 99 -1.18 15.76 -3.79
CA ILE A 99 -1.11 14.33 -4.13
C ILE A 99 -2.48 13.65 -3.99
N VAL A 100 -3.15 13.83 -2.83
CA VAL A 100 -4.48 13.27 -2.58
C VAL A 100 -5.54 13.85 -3.53
N ALA A 101 -5.51 15.15 -3.79
CA ALA A 101 -6.45 15.80 -4.71
C ALA A 101 -6.28 15.32 -6.16
N ILE A 102 -5.05 15.09 -6.61
CA ILE A 102 -4.75 14.62 -7.96
C ILE A 102 -5.20 13.17 -8.15
N ASP A 103 -4.93 12.24 -7.22
CA ASP A 103 -5.42 10.85 -7.35
C ASP A 103 -6.95 10.77 -7.32
N ALA A 104 -7.60 11.56 -6.46
CA ALA A 104 -9.06 11.66 -6.41
C ALA A 104 -9.66 12.26 -7.70
N GLY A 105 -8.93 13.14 -8.38
CA GLY A 105 -9.33 13.76 -9.65
C GLY A 105 -8.88 13.01 -10.91
N ALA A 106 -8.02 11.99 -10.80
CA ALA A 106 -7.32 11.39 -11.94
C ALA A 106 -8.26 10.62 -12.92
N GLY A 107 -9.45 10.22 -12.49
CA GLY A 107 -10.43 9.55 -13.35
C GLY A 107 -9.85 8.29 -14.00
N SER A 108 -9.74 8.29 -15.33
CA SER A 108 -9.15 7.18 -16.11
C SER A 108 -7.62 7.08 -16.02
N GLU A 109 -6.92 8.11 -15.55
CA GLU A 109 -5.47 8.07 -15.28
C GLU A 109 -5.13 7.51 -13.88
N ARG A 110 -6.15 7.15 -13.09
CA ARG A 110 -5.93 6.56 -11.76
C ARG A 110 -5.41 5.13 -11.87
N THR A 111 -4.18 4.88 -11.41
CA THR A 111 -3.53 3.56 -11.48
C THR A 111 -3.39 2.93 -10.09
N GLN A 112 -2.76 1.75 -9.99
CA GLN A 112 -2.35 1.21 -8.69
C GLN A 112 -1.24 2.06 -8.05
N ARG A 113 -0.35 2.66 -8.86
CA ARG A 113 0.77 3.49 -8.38
C ARG A 113 0.29 4.86 -7.90
N THR A 114 -0.65 5.51 -8.60
CA THR A 114 -1.26 6.77 -8.12
C THR A 114 -1.95 6.56 -6.77
N ARG A 115 -2.74 5.49 -6.65
CA ARG A 115 -3.43 5.11 -5.40
C ARG A 115 -2.45 4.84 -4.27
N PHE A 116 -1.35 4.14 -4.54
CA PHE A 116 -0.32 3.89 -3.54
C PHE A 116 0.27 5.21 -3.00
N ILE A 117 0.74 6.10 -3.87
CA ILE A 117 1.34 7.39 -3.46
C ILE A 117 0.32 8.23 -2.68
N ALA A 118 -0.93 8.31 -3.16
CA ALA A 118 -1.98 9.07 -2.48
C ALA A 118 -2.44 8.44 -1.16
N SER A 119 -2.45 7.12 -1.03
CA SER A 119 -2.78 6.44 0.22
C SER A 119 -1.76 6.74 1.34
N GLN A 120 -0.46 6.77 1.01
CA GLN A 120 0.60 7.15 1.95
C GLN A 120 0.46 8.62 2.39
N ALA A 121 0.19 9.53 1.43
CA ALA A 121 -0.04 10.94 1.70
C ALA A 121 -1.30 11.16 2.58
N ALA A 122 -2.39 10.44 2.30
CA ALA A 122 -3.63 10.50 3.05
C ALA A 122 -3.46 9.98 4.49
N LEU A 123 -2.68 8.91 4.70
CA LEU A 123 -2.36 8.38 6.04
C LEU A 123 -1.68 9.44 6.92
N VAL A 124 -0.62 10.08 6.41
CA VAL A 124 0.09 11.16 7.13
C VAL A 124 -0.82 12.36 7.40
N LEU A 125 -1.78 12.65 6.51
CA LEU A 125 -2.77 13.71 6.70
C LEU A 125 -3.88 13.35 7.72
N ALA A 126 -4.08 12.07 8.03
CA ALA A 126 -5.07 11.59 9.01
C ALA A 126 -4.51 11.54 10.45
N GLU A 127 -3.21 11.27 10.64
CA GLU A 127 -2.54 11.23 11.95
C GLU A 127 -2.86 12.45 12.87
N PRO A 128 -2.92 13.70 12.39
CA PRO A 128 -3.27 14.85 13.23
C PRO A 128 -4.70 14.84 13.79
N ALA A 129 -5.64 14.07 13.23
CA ALA A 129 -6.96 13.88 13.85
C ALA A 129 -6.90 12.89 15.01
N PHE A 130 -6.11 11.82 14.90
CA PHE A 130 -5.83 10.93 16.04
C PHE A 130 -5.19 11.70 17.19
N GLY A 131 -4.14 12.49 16.93
CA GLY A 131 -3.46 13.30 17.94
C GLY A 131 -4.42 14.23 18.69
N ARG A 132 -5.20 15.04 17.96
CA ARG A 132 -6.19 15.95 18.56
C ARG A 132 -7.27 15.22 19.39
N PHE A 133 -7.70 14.04 18.96
CA PHE A 133 -8.63 13.20 19.72
C PHE A 133 -7.99 12.64 21.02
N ALA A 134 -6.72 12.25 20.94
CA ALA A 134 -5.96 11.70 22.06
C ALA A 134 -5.59 12.73 23.13
N GLU A 135 -5.39 13.99 22.74
CA GLU A 135 -5.07 15.11 23.64
C GLU A 135 -6.22 15.49 24.58
N VAL A 136 -7.48 15.32 24.17
CA VAL A 136 -8.63 15.72 25.01
C VAL A 136 -8.84 14.75 26.17
N LYS A 137 -8.64 15.24 27.40
CA LYS A 137 -8.88 14.51 28.65
C LYS A 137 -10.32 14.67 29.13
N LEU A 138 -10.86 13.64 29.78
CA LEU A 138 -12.22 13.65 30.35
C LEU A 138 -12.19 14.11 31.81
N VAL A 139 -11.87 15.40 31.97
CA VAL A 139 -11.77 16.16 33.23
C VAL A 139 -12.81 17.27 33.25
N GLU A 140 -12.98 17.98 34.37
CA GLU A 140 -13.82 19.18 34.44
C GLU A 140 -13.41 20.25 33.40
N PRO A 141 -14.37 20.89 32.70
CA PRO A 141 -15.81 20.60 32.66
C PRO A 141 -16.13 19.35 31.81
N PHE A 142 -16.58 18.27 32.47
CA PHE A 142 -16.66 16.93 31.89
C PHE A 142 -17.54 16.85 30.63
N GLU A 143 -18.76 17.40 30.65
CA GLU A 143 -19.68 17.33 29.51
C GLU A 143 -19.11 17.98 28.25
N ALA A 144 -18.46 19.13 28.40
CA ALA A 144 -17.85 19.87 27.29
C ALA A 144 -16.65 19.10 26.71
N ASN A 145 -15.81 18.53 27.58
CA ASN A 145 -14.67 17.70 27.19
C ASN A 145 -15.11 16.39 26.53
N LEU A 146 -16.15 15.71 27.05
CA LEU A 146 -16.74 14.51 26.46
C LEU A 146 -17.35 14.80 25.08
N SER A 147 -18.12 15.89 24.95
CA SER A 147 -18.70 16.32 23.67
C SER A 147 -17.61 16.58 22.62
N ARG A 148 -16.57 17.35 22.99
CA ARG A 148 -15.40 17.62 22.15
C ARG A 148 -14.65 16.34 21.76
N LYS A 149 -14.42 15.43 22.71
CA LYS A 149 -13.72 14.15 22.45
C LYS A 149 -14.52 13.27 21.50
N ARG A 150 -15.85 13.16 21.67
CA ARG A 150 -16.74 12.42 20.75
C ARG A 150 -16.77 13.03 19.33
N GLN A 151 -16.73 14.36 19.20
CA GLN A 151 -16.63 15.01 17.89
C GLN A 151 -15.30 14.70 17.20
N LEU A 152 -14.18 14.79 17.92
CA LEU A 152 -12.85 14.48 17.39
C LEU A 152 -12.68 12.99 17.07
N MET A 153 -13.25 12.11 17.90
CA MET A 153 -13.34 10.67 17.64
C MET A 153 -14.02 10.42 16.29
N LYS A 154 -15.19 11.01 16.06
CA LYS A 154 -15.93 10.88 14.79
C LYS A 154 -15.08 11.33 13.59
N ILE A 155 -14.39 12.46 13.70
CA ILE A 155 -13.53 12.98 12.63
C ILE A 155 -12.36 12.03 12.36
N ALA A 156 -11.68 11.56 13.40
CA ALA A 156 -10.56 10.63 13.25
C ALA A 156 -11.02 9.30 12.65
N THR A 157 -12.09 8.69 13.17
CA THR A 157 -12.69 7.47 12.61
C THR A 157 -13.04 7.64 11.13
N GLN A 158 -13.69 8.74 10.74
CA GLN A 158 -14.02 9.00 9.33
C GLN A 158 -12.78 9.10 8.43
N GLN A 159 -11.70 9.74 8.91
CA GLN A 159 -10.46 9.85 8.13
C GLN A 159 -9.76 8.50 7.96
N PHE A 160 -9.61 7.69 9.03
CA PHE A 160 -8.98 6.37 8.90
C PHE A 160 -9.85 5.38 8.13
N THR A 161 -11.19 5.41 8.25
CA THR A 161 -12.06 4.57 7.42
C THR A 161 -11.89 4.87 5.93
N GLY A 162 -11.80 6.15 5.53
CA GLY A 162 -11.56 6.53 4.13
C GLY A 162 -10.19 6.14 3.55
N LEU A 163 -9.24 5.69 4.39
CA LEU A 163 -7.98 5.14 3.90
C LEU A 163 -8.13 3.71 3.34
N ILE A 164 -9.16 2.98 3.78
CA ILE A 164 -9.43 1.61 3.32
C ILE A 164 -9.84 1.61 1.83
N ASP A 165 -10.51 2.68 1.38
CA ASP A 165 -10.99 2.87 0.00
C ASP A 165 -9.86 3.00 -1.04
N TYR A 166 -8.59 3.14 -0.61
CA TYR A 166 -7.43 3.06 -1.51
C TYR A 166 -7.09 1.62 -1.91
N GLU A 167 -7.55 0.61 -1.16
CA GLU A 167 -7.26 -0.81 -1.35
C GLU A 167 -5.76 -1.19 -1.22
N VAL A 168 -4.96 -0.33 -0.58
CA VAL A 168 -3.52 -0.53 -0.39
C VAL A 168 -3.27 -1.24 0.94
N GLY A 169 -2.78 -2.48 0.89
CA GLY A 169 -2.64 -3.37 2.05
C GLY A 169 -1.96 -2.72 3.26
N ASP A 170 -0.82 -2.05 3.06
CA ASP A 170 -0.08 -1.41 4.16
C ASP A 170 -0.87 -0.28 4.84
N VAL A 171 -1.58 0.52 4.05
CA VAL A 171 -2.38 1.65 4.53
C VAL A 171 -3.68 1.18 5.16
N THR A 172 -4.29 0.11 4.64
CA THR A 172 -5.41 -0.58 5.30
C THR A 172 -5.01 -1.13 6.67
N ALA A 173 -3.79 -1.70 6.79
CA ALA A 173 -3.29 -2.20 8.07
C ALA A 173 -3.03 -1.06 9.09
N ALA A 174 -2.51 0.08 8.62
CA ALA A 174 -2.37 1.29 9.43
C ALA A 174 -3.74 1.84 9.87
N ALA A 175 -4.70 1.92 8.96
CA ALA A 175 -6.06 2.39 9.22
C ALA A 175 -6.78 1.53 10.26
N ALA A 176 -6.72 0.20 10.13
CA ALA A 176 -7.29 -0.72 11.11
C ALA A 176 -6.64 -0.57 12.49
N PHE A 177 -5.30 -0.44 12.55
CA PHE A 177 -4.61 -0.15 13.82
C PHE A 177 -5.10 1.15 14.48
N TYR A 178 -5.14 2.26 13.73
CA TYR A 178 -5.59 3.55 14.28
C TYR A 178 -7.07 3.55 14.68
N LEU A 179 -7.95 2.86 13.94
CA LEU A 179 -9.35 2.68 14.31
C LEU A 179 -9.49 1.92 15.63
N ALA A 180 -8.73 0.84 15.81
CA ALA A 180 -8.70 0.08 17.05
C ALA A 180 -8.19 0.92 18.23
N GLU A 181 -7.10 1.67 18.04
CA GLU A 181 -6.55 2.59 19.05
C GLU A 181 -7.52 3.72 19.41
N ILE A 182 -8.33 4.23 18.46
CA ILE A 182 -9.38 5.22 18.75
C ILE A 182 -10.41 4.65 19.73
N TYR A 183 -10.85 3.40 19.52
CA TYR A 183 -11.79 2.74 20.41
C TYR A 183 -11.18 2.41 21.77
N ALA A 184 -9.95 1.87 21.81
CA ALA A 184 -9.24 1.54 23.05
C ALA A 184 -8.99 2.79 23.90
N LEU A 185 -8.57 3.89 23.27
CA LEU A 185 -8.32 5.16 23.93
C LEU A 185 -9.60 5.78 24.49
N PHE A 186 -10.73 5.70 23.75
CA PHE A 186 -12.01 6.18 24.27
C PHE A 186 -12.52 5.34 25.45
N SER A 187 -12.41 4.01 25.38
CA SER A 187 -12.74 3.11 26.49
C SER A 187 -11.93 3.43 27.74
N ARG A 188 -10.60 3.54 27.60
CA ARG A 188 -9.70 3.82 28.72
C ARG A 188 -9.96 5.19 29.32
N ASP A 189 -10.04 6.23 28.49
CA ASP A 189 -10.26 7.60 28.98
C ASP A 189 -11.65 7.78 29.63
N LEU A 190 -12.66 6.96 29.30
CA LEU A 190 -13.92 6.85 30.06
C LEU A 190 -13.66 6.21 31.43
N LYS A 191 -13.03 5.02 31.48
CA LYS A 191 -12.73 4.33 32.76
C LYS A 191 -11.91 5.21 33.70
N GLU A 192 -10.94 5.96 33.17
CA GLU A 192 -10.04 6.88 33.89
C GLU A 192 -10.60 8.30 34.14
N SER A 193 -11.84 8.61 33.75
CA SER A 193 -12.40 9.96 33.87
C SER A 193 -12.58 10.45 35.32
N GLU A 194 -12.63 11.77 35.51
CA GLU A 194 -12.92 12.35 36.83
C GLU A 194 -14.32 11.97 37.34
N ARG A 195 -14.41 11.71 38.65
CA ARG A 195 -15.65 11.30 39.32
C ARG A 195 -16.30 12.48 40.04
N PRO A 196 -17.65 12.58 40.07
CA PRO A 196 -18.33 13.63 40.83
C PRO A 196 -17.89 13.70 42.29
N THR A 197 -17.65 14.92 42.79
CA THR A 197 -17.30 15.12 44.20
C THR A 197 -18.51 14.93 45.11
N GLY A 198 -18.32 14.32 46.28
CA GLY A 198 -19.38 14.21 47.30
C GLY A 198 -20.21 12.93 47.25
N LEU A 199 -19.91 12.00 46.33
CA LEU A 199 -20.46 10.65 46.34
C LEU A 199 -20.04 9.89 47.61
N SER A 200 -20.96 9.14 48.20
CA SER A 200 -20.63 8.11 49.19
C SER A 200 -19.87 6.94 48.56
N ALA A 201 -19.33 6.03 49.38
CA ALA A 201 -18.60 4.87 48.89
C ALA A 201 -19.44 3.99 47.95
N LEU A 202 -20.74 3.80 48.27
CA LEU A 202 -21.66 3.00 47.46
C LEU A 202 -22.00 3.71 46.14
N GLU A 203 -22.37 4.99 46.18
CA GLU A 203 -22.69 5.76 44.97
C GLU A 203 -21.48 5.87 44.03
N ARG A 204 -20.25 5.86 44.58
CA ARG A 204 -19.02 5.84 43.78
C ARG A 204 -18.81 4.48 43.08
N GLU A 205 -19.07 3.37 43.77
CA GLU A 205 -19.00 2.02 43.19
C GLU A 205 -20.06 1.82 42.09
N GLU A 206 -21.30 2.27 42.33
CA GLU A 206 -22.37 2.28 41.32
C GLU A 206 -22.01 3.13 40.09
N TYR A 207 -21.37 4.29 40.31
CA TYR A 207 -20.89 5.15 39.22
C TYR A 207 -19.73 4.51 38.44
N ASP A 208 -18.76 3.91 39.14
CA ASP A 208 -17.63 3.21 38.52
C ASP A 208 -18.14 2.06 37.62
N LEU A 209 -19.08 1.24 38.11
CA LEU A 209 -19.74 0.18 37.33
C LEU A 209 -20.46 0.73 36.10
N ALA A 210 -21.25 1.80 36.25
CA ALA A 210 -21.97 2.42 35.13
C ALA A 210 -21.05 3.01 34.04
N ILE A 211 -19.81 3.40 34.41
CA ILE A 211 -18.78 3.83 33.46
C ILE A 211 -18.12 2.62 32.78
N GLU A 212 -17.86 1.53 33.50
CA GLU A 212 -17.33 0.29 32.93
C GLU A 212 -18.30 -0.31 31.89
N GLU A 213 -19.60 -0.38 32.20
CA GLU A 213 -20.64 -0.81 31.25
C GLU A 213 -20.68 0.05 29.97
N GLN A 214 -20.42 1.36 30.08
CA GLN A 214 -20.34 2.27 28.92
C GLN A 214 -19.03 2.16 28.14
N ALA A 215 -17.93 1.81 28.80
CA ALA A 215 -16.60 1.67 28.20
C ALA A 215 -16.40 0.32 27.50
N TYR A 216 -17.03 -0.75 28.01
CA TYR A 216 -16.88 -2.12 27.51
C TYR A 216 -17.19 -2.28 26.00
N PRO A 217 -18.26 -1.70 25.42
CA PRO A 217 -18.53 -1.78 23.97
C PRO A 217 -17.46 -1.13 23.08
N PHE A 218 -16.60 -0.27 23.62
CA PHE A 218 -15.47 0.31 22.90
C PHE A 218 -14.22 -0.56 23.03
N GLU A 219 -14.02 -1.23 24.17
CA GLU A 219 -12.95 -2.21 24.36
C GLU A 219 -13.12 -3.41 23.43
N GLU A 220 -14.32 -3.98 23.37
CA GLU A 220 -14.67 -5.05 22.42
C GLU A 220 -14.45 -4.64 20.96
N LYS A 221 -14.80 -3.40 20.58
CA LYS A 221 -14.54 -2.88 19.24
C LYS A 221 -13.06 -2.71 18.94
N ALA A 222 -12.25 -2.29 19.92
CA ALA A 222 -10.81 -2.20 19.76
C ALA A 222 -10.19 -3.58 19.52
N ILE A 223 -10.55 -4.56 20.35
CA ILE A 223 -10.13 -5.96 20.22
C ILE A 223 -10.54 -6.50 18.83
N ALA A 224 -11.82 -6.41 18.46
CA ALA A 224 -12.30 -6.90 17.17
C ALA A 224 -11.61 -6.22 15.97
N THR A 225 -11.31 -4.92 16.06
CA THR A 225 -10.65 -4.19 14.97
C THR A 225 -9.17 -4.59 14.83
N HIS A 226 -8.43 -4.75 15.94
CA HIS A 226 -7.07 -5.33 15.87
C HIS A 226 -7.10 -6.78 15.36
N GLN A 227 -8.10 -7.58 15.73
CA GLN A 227 -8.25 -8.95 15.23
C GLN A 227 -8.45 -8.98 13.72
N SER A 228 -9.34 -8.13 13.19
CA SER A 228 -9.54 -8.02 11.74
C SER A 228 -8.29 -7.51 11.01
N ASN A 229 -7.46 -6.68 11.67
CA ASN A 229 -6.15 -6.32 11.10
C ASN A 229 -5.25 -7.54 10.88
N LEU A 230 -5.22 -8.49 11.83
CA LEU A 230 -4.44 -9.73 11.66
C LEU A 230 -4.97 -10.65 10.54
N GLU A 231 -6.23 -10.49 10.10
CA GLU A 231 -6.79 -11.22 8.95
C GLU A 231 -6.19 -10.79 7.59
N LEU A 232 -5.39 -9.72 7.57
CA LEU A 232 -4.60 -9.31 6.41
C LEU A 232 -3.33 -10.15 6.23
N VAL A 233 -2.81 -10.81 7.29
CA VAL A 233 -1.57 -11.60 7.24
C VAL A 233 -1.67 -12.80 6.27
N PRO A 234 -2.74 -13.62 6.27
CA PRO A 234 -2.92 -14.68 5.27
C PRO A 234 -3.08 -14.17 3.83
N ARG A 235 -3.29 -12.86 3.64
CA ARG A 235 -3.38 -12.20 2.33
C ARG A 235 -2.06 -11.58 1.88
N GLY A 236 -0.97 -11.85 2.60
CA GLY A 236 0.38 -11.37 2.28
C GLY A 236 0.73 -9.97 2.80
N VAL A 237 -0.12 -9.37 3.63
CA VAL A 237 0.16 -8.06 4.25
C VAL A 237 0.72 -8.27 5.65
N TYR A 238 2.01 -8.00 5.82
CA TYR A 238 2.70 -8.04 7.11
C TYR A 238 3.67 -6.88 7.23
N ASN A 239 3.45 -6.02 8.22
CA ASN A 239 4.19 -4.77 8.44
C ASN A 239 4.12 -4.31 9.91
N GLU A 240 4.71 -3.17 10.22
CA GLU A 240 4.75 -2.62 11.59
C GLU A 240 3.38 -2.37 12.24
N TRP A 241 2.30 -2.21 11.46
CA TRP A 241 0.94 -1.97 11.99
C TRP A 241 0.25 -3.27 12.39
N ILE A 242 0.59 -4.38 11.73
CA ILE A 242 0.26 -5.74 12.17
C ILE A 242 0.97 -6.03 13.50
N ASP A 243 2.28 -5.75 13.59
CA ASP A 243 3.06 -5.97 14.82
C ASP A 243 2.51 -5.16 16.00
N LYS A 244 2.24 -3.86 15.79
CA LYS A 244 1.61 -3.01 16.81
C LYS A 244 0.23 -3.55 17.22
N SER A 245 -0.57 -4.08 16.28
CA SER A 245 -1.88 -4.67 16.60
C SER A 245 -1.75 -5.97 17.39
N LEU A 246 -0.77 -6.81 17.09
CA LEU A 246 -0.47 -8.02 17.85
C LEU A 246 -0.03 -7.70 19.28
N GLN A 247 0.83 -6.69 19.47
CA GLN A 247 1.26 -6.21 20.78
C GLN A 247 0.07 -5.70 21.62
N LYS A 248 -0.87 -4.98 21.00
CA LYS A 248 -2.10 -4.52 21.68
C LYS A 248 -3.01 -5.67 22.06
N LEU A 249 -3.17 -6.67 21.18
CA LEU A 249 -3.93 -7.87 21.48
C LEU A 249 -3.30 -8.76 22.56
N ALA A 250 -1.97 -8.81 22.67
CA ALA A 250 -1.27 -9.45 23.77
C ALA A 250 -1.57 -8.78 25.11
N ALA A 251 -1.64 -7.44 25.16
CA ALA A 251 -2.01 -6.70 26.37
C ALA A 251 -3.51 -6.84 26.73
N LEU A 252 -4.41 -6.82 25.73
CA LEU A 252 -5.86 -6.84 25.93
C LEU A 252 -6.42 -8.26 26.17
N VAL A 253 -5.88 -9.28 25.50
CA VAL A 253 -6.35 -10.68 25.57
C VAL A 253 -5.15 -11.63 25.68
N PRO A 254 -4.36 -11.55 26.77
CA PRO A 254 -3.08 -12.26 26.91
C PRO A 254 -3.22 -13.78 26.76
N ALA A 255 -4.27 -14.39 27.31
CA ALA A 255 -4.53 -15.83 27.19
C ALA A 255 -4.60 -16.34 25.73
N ARG A 256 -4.91 -15.47 24.75
CA ARG A 256 -4.91 -15.81 23.33
C ARG A 256 -3.62 -15.42 22.62
N TYR A 257 -3.04 -14.26 22.93
CA TYR A 257 -1.99 -13.62 22.12
C TYR A 257 -0.63 -13.44 22.81
N ASP A 258 -0.57 -13.39 24.14
CA ASP A 258 0.71 -13.34 24.88
C ASP A 258 1.30 -14.75 25.01
N LYS A 259 1.67 -15.31 23.85
CA LYS A 259 2.30 -16.63 23.75
C LYS A 259 3.75 -16.42 23.32
N PRO A 260 4.73 -17.01 24.03
CA PRO A 260 6.12 -16.94 23.61
C PRO A 260 6.27 -17.63 22.25
N GLU A 261 7.10 -17.06 21.37
CA GLU A 261 7.43 -17.71 20.10
C GLU A 261 8.13 -19.05 20.38
N GLU A 262 7.43 -20.15 20.13
CA GLU A 262 8.09 -21.43 19.96
C GLU A 262 8.96 -21.35 18.70
N LYS A 263 10.28 -21.47 18.88
CA LYS A 263 11.23 -21.56 17.76
C LYS A 263 10.93 -22.82 16.97
N SER A 264 10.09 -22.66 15.94
CA SER A 264 9.67 -23.75 15.06
C SER A 264 10.90 -24.50 14.58
N ARG A 265 10.87 -25.83 14.73
CA ARG A 265 11.98 -26.72 14.40
C ARG A 265 12.10 -26.86 12.88
N VAL A 266 12.74 -25.86 12.27
CA VAL A 266 13.23 -25.85 10.88
C VAL A 266 12.14 -26.24 9.86
N ILE A 267 11.47 -25.24 9.30
CA ILE A 267 10.94 -25.40 7.94
C ILE A 267 12.16 -25.57 7.04
N ALA A 268 12.42 -26.78 6.57
CA ALA A 268 13.47 -27.02 5.59
C ALA A 268 13.13 -26.21 4.32
N PRO A 269 14.11 -25.54 3.69
CA PRO A 269 13.84 -24.80 2.46
C PRO A 269 13.33 -25.76 1.38
N PRO A 270 12.36 -25.36 0.54
CA PRO A 270 11.88 -26.15 -0.59
C PRO A 270 12.89 -26.14 -1.75
N GLU A 271 14.15 -26.50 -1.46
CA GLU A 271 15.21 -26.71 -2.45
C GLU A 271 15.79 -28.12 -2.32
N SER A 272 15.04 -29.09 -2.83
CA SER A 272 15.64 -30.22 -3.53
C SER A 272 15.08 -30.32 -4.94
N TYR A 273 15.13 -29.20 -5.68
CA TYR A 273 15.12 -29.27 -7.15
C TYR A 273 16.41 -29.97 -7.59
N VAL A 274 16.33 -31.29 -7.76
CA VAL A 274 17.33 -32.02 -8.53
C VAL A 274 17.16 -31.59 -9.98
N TYR A 275 17.86 -30.53 -10.37
CA TYR A 275 18.14 -30.29 -11.77
C TYR A 275 18.95 -31.48 -12.28
N ALA A 276 18.28 -32.38 -13.00
CA ALA A 276 18.95 -33.35 -13.84
C ALA A 276 19.64 -32.56 -14.97
N ILE A 277 20.86 -32.08 -14.69
CA ILE A 277 21.75 -31.59 -15.73
C ILE A 277 22.02 -32.79 -16.63
N GLY A 278 21.35 -32.82 -17.78
CA GLY A 278 21.58 -33.81 -18.81
C GLY A 278 22.99 -33.67 -19.34
N HIS A 279 23.95 -34.32 -18.69
CA HIS A 279 25.24 -34.59 -19.29
C HIS A 279 24.96 -35.41 -20.55
N PRO A 280 25.37 -34.95 -21.75
CA PRO A 280 25.29 -35.80 -22.93
C PRO A 280 26.14 -37.04 -22.65
N GLY A 281 25.49 -38.20 -22.60
CA GLY A 281 26.18 -39.47 -22.47
C GLY A 281 27.19 -39.66 -23.62
N PRO A 282 28.26 -40.43 -23.41
CA PRO A 282 29.25 -40.68 -24.45
C PRO A 282 28.56 -41.22 -25.72
N PRO A 283 29.03 -40.84 -26.92
CA PRO A 283 28.33 -41.14 -28.16
C PRO A 283 28.16 -42.65 -28.35
N VAL A 284 26.92 -43.07 -28.58
CA VAL A 284 26.57 -44.47 -28.81
C VAL A 284 27.20 -44.93 -30.14
N PRO A 285 27.90 -46.08 -30.19
CA PRO A 285 28.47 -46.59 -31.43
C PRO A 285 27.41 -46.82 -32.52
N GLN A 286 27.70 -46.41 -33.75
CA GLN A 286 26.79 -46.50 -34.90
C GLN A 286 26.36 -47.93 -35.29
N SER A 287 26.96 -48.97 -34.69
CA SER A 287 26.62 -50.37 -34.92
C SER A 287 25.21 -50.78 -34.45
N ALA A 288 24.56 -50.01 -33.57
CA ALA A 288 23.20 -50.30 -33.11
C ALA A 288 22.10 -49.89 -34.11
N ILE A 289 22.35 -48.87 -34.95
CA ILE A 289 21.35 -48.30 -35.87
C ILE A 289 21.10 -49.23 -37.08
N ALA A 290 22.10 -50.02 -37.48
CA ALA A 290 22.00 -50.96 -38.60
C ALA A 290 21.08 -52.18 -38.33
N ALA A 291 20.80 -52.51 -37.06
CA ALA A 291 20.04 -53.70 -36.70
C ALA A 291 18.51 -53.52 -36.75
N GLN A 292 17.99 -52.28 -36.67
CA GLN A 292 16.55 -52.00 -36.72
C GLN A 292 16.03 -51.72 -38.13
N ALA A 293 16.90 -51.27 -39.04
CA ALA A 293 16.55 -51.00 -40.44
C ALA A 293 16.33 -52.27 -41.30
N GLN A 294 16.62 -53.47 -40.79
CA GLN A 294 16.44 -54.74 -41.51
C GLN A 294 15.14 -55.49 -41.14
N THR A 295 14.44 -55.09 -40.07
CA THR A 295 13.19 -55.76 -39.64
C THR A 295 11.91 -55.21 -40.28
N GLU A 296 11.91 -54.00 -40.82
CA GLU A 296 10.72 -53.37 -41.43
C GLU A 296 10.57 -53.63 -42.94
N ALA A 297 11.58 -54.22 -43.58
CA ALA A 297 11.58 -54.43 -45.04
C ALA A 297 10.87 -55.72 -45.51
N ASN A 298 10.23 -56.49 -44.62
CA ASN A 298 9.77 -57.84 -44.95
C ASN A 298 8.38 -58.20 -44.38
N GLN A 299 7.36 -57.37 -44.68
CA GLN A 299 5.95 -57.77 -44.60
C GLN A 299 5.03 -56.86 -45.44
N GLY A 300 4.26 -57.47 -46.34
CA GLY A 300 3.10 -56.92 -47.06
C GLY A 300 2.35 -58.06 -47.76
N PRO A 301 1.26 -57.83 -48.52
CA PRO A 301 0.44 -56.62 -48.65
C PRO A 301 -1.06 -56.83 -48.28
N GLN A 302 -1.86 -55.78 -48.47
CA GLN A 302 -3.35 -55.65 -48.42
C GLN A 302 -4.17 -56.74 -49.16
N PRO A 303 -5.53 -56.92 -48.97
CA PRO A 303 -6.53 -55.82 -49.05
C PRO A 303 -7.92 -55.90 -48.34
N ALA A 304 -8.57 -54.72 -48.29
CA ALA A 304 -10.00 -54.36 -48.49
C ALA A 304 -11.21 -55.14 -47.88
N ALA A 305 -12.14 -54.39 -47.27
CA ALA A 305 -13.61 -54.47 -47.45
C ALA A 305 -14.31 -53.21 -46.87
N ALA A 306 -15.60 -52.98 -47.20
CA ALA A 306 -16.36 -51.73 -46.94
C ALA A 306 -17.69 -51.95 -46.21
N SER A 307 -18.54 -50.89 -46.14
CA SER A 307 -19.89 -50.78 -45.52
C SER A 307 -19.90 -50.31 -44.04
N GLU A 308 -20.94 -49.64 -43.50
CA GLU A 308 -22.19 -49.08 -44.07
C GLU A 308 -22.75 -47.95 -43.16
N ALA A 309 -23.80 -47.23 -43.60
CA ALA A 309 -24.39 -46.09 -42.88
C ALA A 309 -25.70 -46.42 -42.13
N LYS A 310 -26.06 -45.64 -41.10
CA LYS A 310 -27.48 -45.41 -40.72
C LYS A 310 -27.71 -44.15 -39.87
N GLN A 311 -28.93 -43.59 -40.02
CA GLN A 311 -29.44 -42.36 -39.40
C GLN A 311 -30.42 -42.66 -38.24
N THR A 312 -30.60 -41.75 -37.28
CA THR A 312 -31.94 -41.27 -36.82
C THR A 312 -31.87 -40.02 -35.88
N GLU A 313 -32.57 -38.97 -36.31
CA GLU A 313 -33.53 -38.05 -35.62
C GLU A 313 -33.37 -37.58 -34.14
N GLU A 314 -33.06 -36.29 -33.94
CA GLU A 314 -33.94 -35.13 -33.58
C GLU A 314 -35.21 -35.28 -32.67
N PRO A 315 -35.91 -34.22 -32.13
CA PRO A 315 -35.69 -32.75 -32.19
C PRO A 315 -36.09 -31.85 -30.95
N LYS A 316 -36.04 -30.50 -31.14
CA LYS A 316 -36.73 -29.36 -30.42
C LYS A 316 -36.19 -28.97 -29.02
N LEU A 317 -36.22 -27.72 -28.50
CA LEU A 317 -36.78 -26.38 -28.85
C LEU A 317 -35.94 -25.30 -28.08
N GLY A 318 -35.88 -23.97 -28.32
CA GLY A 318 -36.30 -23.06 -29.40
C GLY A 318 -36.70 -21.64 -28.87
N ALA A 319 -36.28 -20.55 -29.56
CA ALA A 319 -36.54 -19.11 -29.30
C ALA A 319 -35.80 -18.47 -28.07
N ASP A 320 -35.55 -17.15 -27.98
CA ASP A 320 -35.88 -16.03 -28.88
C ASP A 320 -34.85 -14.88 -28.83
N SER A 321 -34.90 -13.94 -29.79
CA SER A 321 -34.07 -12.73 -29.86
C SER A 321 -34.93 -11.47 -30.02
N ALA A 322 -34.60 -10.39 -29.30
CA ALA A 322 -35.30 -9.11 -29.38
C ALA A 322 -34.31 -7.94 -29.53
N GLY A 323 -34.62 -7.00 -30.42
CA GLY A 323 -33.74 -5.87 -30.74
C GLY A 323 -34.39 -4.50 -30.52
N VAL A 324 -33.56 -3.55 -30.07
CA VAL A 324 -33.34 -2.21 -30.64
C VAL A 324 -34.54 -1.34 -31.08
N LYS A 325 -34.69 -0.19 -30.38
CA LYS A 325 -35.30 1.12 -30.80
C LYS A 325 -36.85 1.22 -30.91
N ASP A 326 -37.49 2.40 -30.77
CA ASP A 326 -37.06 3.81 -30.62
C ASP A 326 -38.00 4.61 -29.66
N THR A 327 -37.62 5.85 -29.33
CA THR A 327 -38.33 6.91 -28.55
C THR A 327 -39.60 7.48 -29.25
N PRO A 328 -40.50 8.26 -28.60
CA PRO A 328 -40.26 9.59 -27.98
C PRO A 328 -40.28 9.63 -26.44
#